data_AF-A0A494YT15-F1
#
_entry.id   AF-A0A494YT15-F1
#
_cell.length_a   1.000
_cell.length_b   1.000
_cell.length_c   1.000
_cell.angle_alpha   90.00
_cell.angle_beta   90.00
_cell.angle_gamma   90.00
#
_symmetry.space_group_name_H-M   'P 1'
#
loop_
_entity.id
_entity.type
_entity.pdbx_description
1 polymer ?
#
loop_
_entity_poly.entity_id
_entity_poly.type
_entity_poly.pdbx_seq_one_letter_code
_entity_poly.pdbx_strand_id
1 'polypeptide(L)'
;MFAQTLFQSYTAFSEGQGTSATDSAFGTGATLAALAKKYSKLPVIANGSLHDSEKAKEIIEKGEADVITLGRGALANYDWANKVKSGEQPNEFEPEKTLSPDAKIKGFEV
;
A
#
# COMPACT_ATOMS: atom_id res chain seq x y z
N MET A 1 17.47 1.76 -9.53
CA MET A 1 17.87 0.54 -8.80
C MET A 1 16.70 0.17 -7.91
N PHE A 2 15.94 -0.86 -8.28
CA PHE A 2 14.82 -1.37 -7.47
C PHE A 2 15.39 -2.41 -6.51
N ALA A 3 15.28 -2.17 -5.20
CA ALA A 3 15.58 -3.19 -4.20
C ALA A 3 14.29 -4.01 -3.99
N GLN A 4 14.27 -5.23 -4.51
CA GLN A 4 13.21 -6.20 -4.24
C GLN A 4 13.81 -7.31 -3.37
N THR A 5 13.32 -7.43 -2.14
CA THR A 5 13.72 -8.48 -1.18
C THR A 5 13.08 -9.81 -1.56
N LEU A 6 13.87 -10.88 -1.38
CA LEU A 6 13.61 -12.28 -1.74
C LEU A 6 12.26 -12.81 -1.23
N PHE A 7 11.53 -13.49 -2.13
CA PHE A 7 10.36 -14.30 -1.81
C PHE A 7 10.80 -15.68 -1.27
N GLN A 8 10.49 -15.98 -0.01
CA GLN A 8 10.34 -17.36 0.46
C GLN A 8 8.90 -17.60 0.88
N SER A 9 8.40 -18.77 0.48
CA SER A 9 7.03 -19.27 0.60
C SER A 9 6.54 -19.33 2.05
N TYR A 10 5.54 -18.52 2.40
CA TYR A 10 4.61 -18.70 3.51
C TYR A 10 3.29 -18.01 3.12
N THR A 11 2.14 -18.47 3.63
CA THR A 11 0.79 -17.91 3.45
C THR A 11 0.81 -16.42 3.07
N ALA A 12 0.32 -16.06 1.88
CA ALA A 12 0.75 -14.87 1.13
C ALA A 12 0.82 -13.55 1.91
N PHE A 13 0.03 -13.37 2.97
CA PHE A 13 0.26 -12.35 4.00
C PHE A 13 -0.26 -12.89 5.32
N SER A 14 0.58 -13.11 6.34
CA SER A 14 0.04 -13.19 7.72
C SER A 14 -0.51 -11.80 8.07
N GLU A 15 -1.70 -11.71 8.65
CA GLU A 15 -2.21 -10.47 9.22
C GLU A 15 -1.11 -9.84 10.11
N GLY A 16 -0.73 -8.59 9.81
CA GLY A 16 0.29 -7.86 10.57
C GLY A 16 1.74 -7.90 10.06
N GLN A 17 2.07 -8.60 8.96
CA GLN A 17 3.42 -8.56 8.35
C GLN A 17 3.61 -7.50 7.25
N GLY A 18 2.70 -6.53 7.13
CA GLY A 18 2.89 -5.38 6.26
C GLY A 18 3.50 -4.21 7.02
N THR A 19 4.77 -3.88 6.79
CA THR A 19 5.36 -2.64 7.31
C THR A 19 4.58 -1.44 6.77
N SER A 20 4.07 -0.58 7.64
CA SER A 20 3.49 0.70 7.21
C SER A 20 4.59 1.54 6.58
N ALA A 21 4.28 2.31 5.54
CA ALA A 21 5.27 3.19 4.92
C ALA A 21 5.84 4.23 5.90
N THR A 22 5.08 4.53 6.96
CA THR A 22 5.41 5.46 8.04
C THR A 22 6.19 4.82 9.19
N ASP A 23 6.38 3.51 9.18
CA ASP A 23 7.16 2.83 10.22
C ASP A 23 8.66 3.02 9.97
N SER A 24 9.46 2.94 11.04
CA SER A 24 10.92 2.92 10.91
C SER A 24 11.37 1.71 10.08
N ALA A 25 12.34 1.93 9.19
CA ALA A 25 12.97 0.88 8.40
C ALA A 25 13.64 -0.21 9.25
N PHE A 26 14.14 0.14 10.45
CA PHE A 26 14.96 -0.74 11.30
C PHE A 26 14.51 -0.69 12.77
N GLY A 27 13.21 -0.54 13.02
CA GLY A 27 12.61 -0.51 14.36
C GLY A 27 12.75 0.80 15.12
N THR A 28 13.71 1.66 14.76
CA THR A 28 13.84 3.04 15.28
C THR A 28 14.32 4.02 14.20
N GLY A 29 13.98 5.31 14.32
CA GLY A 29 14.45 6.33 13.38
C GLY A 29 13.65 6.40 12.07
N ALA A 30 14.36 6.67 10.96
CA ALA A 30 13.73 7.05 9.70
C ALA A 30 13.01 5.89 8.99
N THR A 31 12.00 6.24 8.19
CA THR A 31 11.30 5.31 7.28
C THR A 31 12.22 4.87 6.14
N LEU A 32 11.86 3.77 5.47
CA LEU A 32 12.62 3.31 4.31
C LEU A 32 12.55 4.33 3.16
N ALA A 33 11.42 5.00 2.99
CA ALA A 33 11.23 6.04 1.98
C ALA A 33 12.12 7.27 2.25
N ALA A 34 12.18 7.72 3.51
CA ALA A 34 13.07 8.81 3.93
C ALA A 34 14.55 8.50 3.65
N LEU A 35 14.99 7.28 3.98
CA LEU A 35 16.35 6.83 3.68
C LEU A 35 16.61 6.78 2.17
N ALA A 36 15.65 6.27 1.39
CA ALA A 36 15.73 6.24 -0.06
C ALA A 36 15.87 7.65 -0.65
N LYS A 37 15.05 8.61 -0.23
CA LYS A 37 15.16 10.01 -0.66
C LYS A 37 16.53 10.60 -0.33
N LYS A 38 16.99 10.39 0.91
CA LYS A 38 18.27 10.93 1.40
C LYS A 38 19.47 10.42 0.61
N TYR A 39 19.55 9.12 0.37
CA TYR A 39 20.77 8.50 -0.19
C TYR A 39 20.74 8.35 -1.71
N SER A 40 19.58 8.10 -2.31
CA SER A 40 19.50 7.93 -3.77
C SER A 40 19.45 9.26 -4.52
N LYS A 41 18.84 10.29 -3.92
CA LYS A 41 18.49 11.56 -4.60
C LYS A 41 17.65 11.38 -5.87
N LEU A 42 16.99 10.22 -6.02
CA LEU A 42 16.06 9.93 -7.11
C LEU A 42 14.62 10.15 -6.63
N PRO A 43 13.66 10.23 -7.56
CA PRO A 43 12.25 10.14 -7.21
C PRO A 43 11.94 8.83 -6.48
N VAL A 44 11.17 8.90 -5.40
CA VAL A 44 10.76 7.76 -4.58
C VAL A 44 9.26 7.57 -4.66
N ILE A 45 8.86 6.33 -4.95
CA ILE A 45 7.48 5.88 -4.91
C ILE A 45 7.30 5.03 -3.65
N ALA A 46 6.43 5.47 -2.73
CA ALA A 46 6.16 4.76 -1.49
C ALA A 46 4.91 3.87 -1.59
N ASN A 47 4.93 2.74 -0.89
CA ASN A 47 3.80 1.83 -0.70
C ASN A 47 3.80 1.33 0.75
N GLY A 48 2.67 0.78 1.19
CA GLY A 48 2.50 0.23 2.54
C GLY A 48 1.48 1.00 3.38
N SER A 49 0.24 0.50 3.44
CA SER A 49 -0.87 1.08 4.23
C SER A 49 -1.23 2.56 3.93
N LEU A 50 -0.81 3.08 2.77
CA LEU A 50 -1.07 4.48 2.35
C LEU A 50 -2.48 4.73 1.76
N HIS A 51 -3.40 3.78 1.92
CA HIS A 51 -4.82 4.05 1.67
C HIS A 51 -5.44 4.84 2.83
N ASP A 52 -4.79 4.84 3.99
CA ASP A 52 -5.00 5.84 5.03
C ASP A 52 -4.49 7.20 4.51
N SER A 53 -5.43 8.14 4.30
CA SER A 53 -5.15 9.44 3.71
C SER A 53 -4.23 10.31 4.56
N GLU A 54 -4.27 10.16 5.89
CA GLU A 54 -3.44 10.94 6.79
C GLU A 54 -1.99 10.50 6.69
N LYS A 55 -1.73 9.18 6.64
CA LYS A 55 -0.38 8.64 6.41
C LYS A 55 0.16 9.00 5.03
N ALA A 56 -0.70 8.94 4.01
CA ALA A 56 -0.38 9.36 2.64
C ALA A 56 0.02 10.84 2.57
N LYS A 57 -0.70 11.69 3.28
CA LYS A 57 -0.40 13.12 3.36
C LYS A 57 0.91 13.35 4.12
N GLU A 58 1.10 12.71 5.26
CA GLU A 58 2.30 12.84 6.10
C GLU A 58 3.59 12.55 5.32
N ILE A 59 3.64 11.43 4.58
CA ILE A 59 4.86 11.03 3.86
C ILE A 59 5.21 11.98 2.70
N ILE A 60 4.19 12.54 2.04
CA ILE A 60 4.36 13.53 0.97
C ILE A 60 4.79 14.89 1.56
N GLU A 61 4.14 15.36 2.62
CA GLU A 61 4.47 16.64 3.27
C GLU A 61 5.87 16.65 3.88
N LYS A 62 6.35 15.52 4.40
CA LYS A 62 7.73 15.36 4.87
C LYS A 62 8.76 15.25 3.74
N GLY A 63 8.32 15.13 2.48
CA GLY A 63 9.20 14.93 1.32
C GLY A 63 9.91 13.57 1.33
N GLU A 64 9.37 12.59 2.05
CA GLU A 64 9.91 11.22 2.12
C GLU A 64 9.53 10.38 0.89
N ALA A 65 8.52 10.81 0.14
CA ALA A 65 8.13 10.25 -1.15
C ALA A 65 7.66 11.34 -2.11
N ASP A 66 7.76 11.08 -3.41
CA ASP A 66 7.24 11.95 -4.47
C ASP A 66 5.87 11.46 -4.97
N VAL A 67 5.62 10.16 -4.87
CA VAL A 67 4.37 9.51 -5.27
C VAL A 67 4.03 8.40 -4.27
N ILE A 68 2.74 8.23 -3.98
CA ILE A 68 2.24 7.07 -3.22
C ILE A 68 1.55 6.07 -4.15
N THR A 69 1.53 4.80 -3.74
CA THR A 69 0.83 3.73 -4.47
C THR A 69 -0.05 2.91 -3.55
N LEU A 70 -1.14 2.41 -4.10
CA LEU A 70 -2.17 1.66 -3.39
C LEU A 70 -2.28 0.26 -3.98
N GLY A 71 -2.08 -0.77 -3.15
CA GLY A 71 -2.34 -2.16 -3.50
C GLY A 71 -3.72 -2.59 -3.01
N ARG A 72 -3.79 -3.24 -1.86
CA ARG A 72 -5.04 -3.68 -1.19
C ARG A 72 -6.10 -2.58 -1.11
N GLY A 73 -5.69 -1.35 -0.76
CA GLY A 73 -6.59 -0.20 -0.69
C GLY A 73 -7.26 0.15 -2.02
N ALA A 74 -6.56 -0.02 -3.15
CA ALA A 74 -7.14 0.21 -4.48
C ALA A 74 -8.15 -0.88 -4.87
N LEU A 75 -7.93 -2.14 -4.44
CA LEU A 75 -8.88 -3.23 -4.67
C LEU A 75 -10.20 -2.99 -3.93
N ALA A 76 -10.14 -2.44 -2.71
CA ALA A 76 -11.32 -2.09 -1.93
C ALA A 76 -11.97 -0.75 -2.33
N ASN A 77 -11.19 0.14 -2.96
CA ASN A 77 -11.58 1.53 -3.24
C ASN A 77 -11.09 1.96 -4.63
N TYR A 78 -11.81 1.54 -5.67
CA TYR A 78 -11.52 1.98 -7.04
C TYR A 78 -11.61 3.50 -7.21
N ASP A 79 -12.36 4.17 -6.34
CA ASP A 79 -12.63 5.61 -6.28
C ASP A 79 -11.89 6.32 -5.15
N TRP A 80 -10.85 5.70 -4.58
CA TRP A 80 -10.13 6.20 -3.40
C TRP A 80 -9.78 7.70 -3.47
N ALA A 81 -9.27 8.18 -4.60
CA ALA A 81 -8.89 9.58 -4.75
C ALA A 81 -10.08 10.54 -4.61
N ASN A 82 -11.26 10.14 -5.12
CA ASN A 82 -12.48 10.94 -4.97
C ASN A 82 -12.95 10.94 -3.52
N LYS A 83 -12.95 9.78 -2.85
CA LYS A 83 -13.29 9.67 -1.41
C LYS A 83 -12.39 10.54 -0.55
N VAL A 84 -11.07 10.46 -0.74
CA VAL A 84 -10.11 11.29 0.01
C VAL A 84 -10.36 12.78 -0.26
N LYS A 85 -10.63 13.15 -1.52
CA LYS A 85 -10.95 14.55 -1.87
C LYS A 85 -12.25 15.04 -1.24
N SER A 86 -13.27 14.20 -1.07
CA SER A 86 -14.53 14.54 -0.42
C SER A 86 -14.51 14.39 1.11
N GLY A 87 -13.41 13.90 1.68
CA GLY A 87 -13.30 13.60 3.12
C GLY A 87 -14.05 12.34 3.55
N GLU A 88 -14.42 11.48 2.60
CA GLU A 88 -15.02 10.18 2.86
C GLU A 88 -13.96 9.16 3.27
N GLN A 89 -14.33 8.30 4.23
CA GLN A 89 -13.45 7.24 4.70
C GLN A 89 -13.36 6.10 3.67
N PRO A 90 -12.15 5.64 3.30
CA PRO A 90 -11.99 4.45 2.48
C PRO A 90 -12.54 3.19 3.16
N ASN A 91 -13.05 2.26 2.35
CA ASN A 91 -13.45 0.93 2.80
C ASN A 91 -12.20 0.11 3.16
N GLU A 92 -12.34 -0.75 4.16
CA GLU A 92 -11.34 -1.77 4.46
C GLU A 92 -11.26 -2.83 3.35
N PHE A 93 -10.06 -3.39 3.17
CA PHE A 93 -9.88 -4.49 2.24
C PHE A 93 -10.29 -5.81 2.87
N GLU A 94 -11.27 -6.48 2.27
CA GLU A 94 -11.76 -7.79 2.68
C GLU A 94 -11.26 -8.87 1.69
N PRO A 95 -10.18 -9.62 2.02
CA PRO A 95 -9.57 -10.58 1.08
C PRO A 95 -10.54 -11.66 0.64
N GLU A 96 -11.33 -12.21 1.57
CA GLU A 96 -12.27 -13.29 1.29
C GLU A 96 -13.39 -12.89 0.32
N LYS A 97 -13.81 -11.63 0.32
CA LYS A 97 -14.80 -11.13 -0.64
C LYS A 97 -14.19 -10.76 -1.98
N THR A 98 -12.91 -10.41 -2.00
CA THR A 98 -12.27 -9.77 -3.17
C THR A 98 -11.42 -10.73 -3.98
N LEU A 99 -10.69 -11.64 -3.33
CA LEU A 99 -9.69 -12.50 -3.95
C LEU A 99 -10.05 -13.98 -3.90
N SER A 100 -10.96 -14.40 -3.02
CA SER A 100 -11.32 -15.82 -2.94
C SER A 100 -12.08 -16.23 -4.21
N PRO A 101 -11.64 -17.30 -4.88
CA PRO A 101 -12.28 -17.75 -6.10
C PRO A 101 -13.69 -18.25 -5.82
N ASP A 102 -14.62 -17.95 -6.72
CA ASP A 102 -15.88 -18.68 -6.78
C ASP A 102 -15.80 -19.76 -7.86
N ALA A 103 -16.19 -20.99 -7.52
CA ALA A 103 -16.16 -22.11 -8.46
C ALA A 103 -17.42 -22.13 -9.34
N LYS A 104 -17.88 -20.95 -9.79
CA LYS A 104 -19.09 -20.82 -10.62
C LYS A 104 -18.69 -20.56 -12.07
N ILE A 105 -19.34 -21.28 -12.99
CA ILE A 105 -19.28 -20.97 -14.43
C ILE A 105 -20.05 -19.67 -14.65
N LYS A 106 -19.51 -18.76 -15.46
CA LYS A 106 -20.21 -17.49 -15.74
C LYS A 106 -21.49 -17.79 -16.50
N GLY A 107 -22.54 -17.01 -16.26
CA GLY A 107 -23.87 -17.26 -16.84
C GLY A 107 -23.96 -17.23 -18.37
N PHE A 108 -22.90 -16.78 -19.07
CA PHE A 108 -22.82 -16.79 -20.54
C PHE A 108 -21.94 -17.93 -21.10
N GLU A 109 -21.31 -18.73 -20.24
CA GLU A 109 -20.46 -19.87 -20.60
C GLU A 109 -21.21 -21.21 -20.54
N VAL A 110 -22.55 -21.16 -20.45
CA VAL A 110 -23.48 -22.32 -20.47
C VAL A 110 -24.14 -22.51 -21.82
#